data_AF-A0A7C9CGZ7-F1
#
_entry.id   AF-A0A7C9CGZ7-F1
#
_cell.length_a   1.000
_cell.length_b   1.000
_cell.length_c   1.000
_cell.angle_alpha   90.00
_cell.angle_beta   90.00
_cell.angle_gamma   90.00
#
_symmetry.space_group_name_H-M   'P 1'
#
loop_
_entity.id
_entity.type
_entity.pdbx_description
1 polymer ?
#
loop_
_entity_poly.entity_id
_entity_poly.type
_entity_poly.pdbx_seq_one_letter_code
_entity_poly.pdbx_strand_id
1 'polypeptide(L)'
;ELYDEKDSFASRFKKVIGTATHLAGIPVPADFLPSIEWMDFLGYIGAMKETQKEIDTIIGHWLDEHIQRRKECQGTNFEDCDFMDVMLSNIRGDFFTASHNKDT
;
A
#
# COMPACT_ATOMS: atom_id res chain seq x y z
N GLU A 1 -29.42 -9.76 1.42
CA GLU A 1 -27.98 -10.09 1.36
C GLU A 1 -27.21 -8.92 1.92
N LEU A 2 -26.60 -9.05 3.09
CA LEU A 2 -25.93 -7.92 3.77
C LEU A 2 -24.64 -8.40 4.43
N TYR A 3 -23.78 -9.02 3.64
CA TYR A 3 -22.44 -9.45 4.04
C TYR A 3 -21.55 -9.34 2.81
N ASP A 4 -21.01 -8.15 2.54
CA ASP A 4 -19.80 -8.02 1.70
C ASP A 4 -19.08 -6.66 1.79
N GLU A 5 -19.66 -5.63 2.42
CA GLU A 5 -19.02 -4.30 2.43
C GLU A 5 -17.77 -4.23 3.33
N LYS A 6 -17.73 -5.04 4.41
CA LYS A 6 -16.66 -5.00 5.41
C LYS A 6 -15.32 -5.57 4.93
N ASP A 7 -15.33 -6.56 4.06
CA ASP A 7 -14.12 -7.22 3.54
C ASP A 7 -13.67 -6.67 2.16
N SER A 8 -14.42 -5.71 1.62
CA SER A 8 -14.03 -5.00 0.41
C SER A 8 -12.64 -4.36 0.54
N PHE A 9 -11.90 -4.30 -0.58
CA PHE A 9 -10.60 -3.65 -0.66
C PHE A 9 -10.64 -2.23 -0.07
N ALA A 10 -11.66 -1.44 -0.40
CA ALA A 10 -11.81 -0.07 0.08
C ALA A 10 -11.95 0.02 1.60
N SER A 11 -12.75 -0.89 2.21
CA SER A 11 -12.90 -0.97 3.67
C SER A 11 -11.58 -1.33 4.35
N ARG A 12 -10.86 -2.33 3.83
CA ARG A 12 -9.56 -2.77 4.35
C ARG A 12 -8.50 -1.67 4.19
N PHE A 13 -8.37 -1.09 3.01
CA PHE A 13 -7.45 0.00 2.73
C PHE A 13 -7.71 1.22 3.64
N LYS A 14 -8.97 1.63 3.79
CA LYS A 14 -9.37 2.73 4.67
C LYS A 14 -8.97 2.45 6.13
N LYS A 15 -9.18 1.22 6.61
CA LYS A 15 -8.81 0.83 7.98
C LYS A 15 -7.29 0.93 8.18
N VAL A 16 -6.51 0.37 7.28
CA VAL A 16 -5.04 0.31 7.40
C VAL A 16 -4.41 1.69 7.28
N ILE A 17 -4.86 2.53 6.33
CA ILE A 17 -4.40 3.93 6.22
C ILE A 17 -4.80 4.74 7.46
N GLY A 18 -5.99 4.49 8.02
CA GLY A 18 -6.41 5.08 9.29
C GLY A 18 -5.44 4.73 10.42
N THR A 19 -5.07 3.46 10.56
CA THR A 19 -4.08 3.00 11.55
C THR A 19 -2.71 3.62 11.30
N ALA A 20 -2.24 3.66 10.05
CA ALA A 20 -0.95 4.24 9.69
C ALA A 20 -0.88 5.73 10.01
N THR A 21 -1.94 6.48 9.68
CA THR A 21 -2.05 7.92 9.96
C THR A 21 -2.16 8.16 11.46
N HIS A 22 -2.92 7.33 12.17
CA HIS A 22 -3.02 7.40 13.62
C HIS A 22 -1.66 7.20 14.26
N LEU A 23 -0.95 6.12 13.90
CA LEU A 23 0.41 5.87 14.37
C LEU A 23 1.28 7.10 14.06
N ALA A 24 1.41 7.49 12.79
CA ALA A 24 2.24 8.62 12.36
C ALA A 24 1.88 9.97 13.02
N GLY A 25 0.64 10.14 13.47
CA GLY A 25 0.13 11.36 14.10
C GLY A 25 0.17 11.36 15.63
N ILE A 26 0.61 10.28 16.29
CA ILE A 26 0.89 10.33 17.74
C ILE A 26 2.08 11.27 17.93
N PRO A 27 1.90 12.46 18.55
CA PRO A 27 3.02 13.36 18.82
C PRO A 27 4.01 12.60 19.68
N VAL A 28 5.24 12.48 19.20
CA VAL A 28 6.32 11.72 19.84
C VAL A 28 6.42 12.18 21.30
N PRO A 29 6.07 11.35 22.31
CA PRO A 29 6.26 11.73 23.71
C PRO A 29 7.74 11.93 24.06
N ALA A 30 8.65 11.47 23.19
CA ALA A 30 10.10 11.70 23.30
C ALA A 30 10.48 13.19 23.31
N ASP A 31 9.66 14.08 22.72
CA ASP A 31 9.90 15.53 22.83
C ASP A 31 9.66 16.05 24.26
N PHE A 32 8.96 15.28 25.13
CA PHE A 32 8.53 15.72 26.47
C PHE A 32 9.11 14.89 27.64
N LEU A 33 9.57 13.65 27.44
CA LEU A 33 10.12 12.79 28.51
C LEU A 33 11.35 11.97 28.03
N PRO A 34 12.58 12.48 28.27
CA PRO A 34 13.84 11.87 27.80
C PRO A 34 14.12 10.43 28.27
N SER A 35 13.32 9.89 29.18
CA SER A 35 13.58 8.62 29.88
C SER A 35 12.53 7.52 29.65
N ILE A 36 11.46 7.79 28.88
CA ILE A 36 10.40 6.80 28.54
C ILE A 36 10.45 6.39 27.05
N GLU A 37 11.32 7.05 26.29
CA GLU A 37 11.54 6.89 24.85
C GLU A 37 11.71 5.42 24.40
N TRP A 38 12.47 4.60 25.12
CA TRP A 38 12.74 3.20 24.73
C TRP A 38 11.54 2.26 24.87
N MET A 39 10.59 2.56 25.75
CA MET A 39 9.43 1.70 26.03
C MET A 39 8.32 1.90 24.99
N ASP A 40 8.06 3.15 24.63
CA ASP A 40 7.06 3.49 23.61
C ASP A 40 7.54 3.08 22.21
N PHE A 41 8.84 3.18 21.90
CA PHE A 41 9.36 2.84 20.58
C PHE A 41 9.24 1.36 20.20
N LEU A 42 9.47 0.42 21.12
CA LEU A 42 9.53 -0.98 20.72
C LEU A 42 8.15 -1.53 20.30
N GLY A 43 7.09 -1.14 21.01
CA GLY A 43 5.71 -1.51 20.68
C GLY A 43 5.17 -0.71 19.48
N TYR A 44 5.42 0.60 19.46
CA TYR A 44 4.96 1.49 18.40
C TYR A 44 5.63 1.18 17.04
N ILE A 45 6.95 0.97 17.01
CA ILE A 45 7.68 0.55 15.80
C ILE A 45 7.20 -0.84 15.35
N GLY A 46 6.88 -1.74 16.27
CA GLY A 46 6.28 -3.04 15.97
C GLY A 46 4.94 -2.88 15.23
N ALA A 47 4.03 -2.09 15.77
CA ALA A 47 2.73 -1.81 15.17
C ALA A 47 2.84 -1.10 13.81
N MET A 48 3.79 -0.17 13.65
CA MET A 48 4.08 0.46 12.37
C MET A 48 4.57 -0.55 11.33
N LYS A 49 5.48 -1.46 11.70
CA LYS A 49 6.00 -2.50 10.81
C LYS A 49 4.91 -3.48 10.38
N GLU A 50 4.00 -3.86 11.28
CA GLU A 50 2.86 -4.71 10.95
C GLU A 50 1.91 -3.99 9.99
N THR A 51 1.56 -2.74 10.30
CA THR A 51 0.72 -1.90 9.43
C THR A 51 1.34 -1.75 8.04
N GLN A 52 2.67 -1.53 7.96
CA GLN A 52 3.38 -1.43 6.68
C GLN A 52 3.25 -2.72 5.85
N LYS A 53 3.35 -3.90 6.46
CA LYS A 53 3.18 -5.17 5.74
C LYS A 53 1.76 -5.34 5.20
N GLU A 54 0.76 -4.91 5.96
CA GLU A 54 -0.63 -4.97 5.50
C GLU A 54 -0.87 -3.99 4.34
N ILE A 55 -0.30 -2.78 4.40
CA ILE A 55 -0.31 -1.82 3.28
C ILE A 55 0.35 -2.44 2.04
N ASP A 56 1.55 -3.00 2.19
CA ASP A 56 2.32 -3.60 1.10
C ASP A 56 1.55 -4.75 0.43
N THR A 57 0.91 -5.60 1.22
CA THR A 57 0.07 -6.69 0.71
C THR A 57 -1.13 -6.17 -0.07
N ILE A 58 -1.86 -5.20 0.49
CA ILE A 58 -3.08 -4.65 -0.12
C ILE A 58 -2.75 -3.91 -1.42
N ILE A 59 -1.76 -3.01 -1.39
CA ILE A 59 -1.34 -2.24 -2.57
C ILE A 59 -0.70 -3.16 -3.61
N GLY A 60 0.09 -4.15 -3.19
CA GLY A 60 0.72 -5.13 -4.08
C GLY A 60 -0.30 -5.95 -4.86
N HIS A 61 -1.31 -6.49 -4.18
CA HIS A 61 -2.41 -7.21 -4.84
C HIS A 61 -3.15 -6.32 -5.85
N TRP A 62 -3.48 -5.08 -5.45
CA TRP A 62 -4.14 -4.14 -6.34
C TRP A 62 -3.27 -3.77 -7.54
N LEU A 63 -1.95 -3.59 -7.35
CA LEU A 63 -0.98 -3.35 -8.41
C LEU A 63 -0.91 -4.51 -9.41
N ASP A 64 -0.89 -5.75 -8.94
CA ASP A 64 -0.80 -6.95 -9.79
C ASP A 64 -2.06 -7.11 -10.64
N GLU A 65 -3.24 -6.93 -10.06
CA GLU A 65 -4.53 -6.90 -10.78
C GLU A 65 -4.51 -5.85 -11.89
N HIS A 66 -3.93 -4.69 -11.57
CA HIS A 66 -3.85 -3.55 -12.48
C HIS A 66 -2.90 -3.77 -13.65
N ILE A 67 -1.72 -4.33 -13.38
CA ILE A 67 -0.75 -4.72 -14.40
C ILE A 67 -1.35 -5.79 -15.32
N GLN A 68 -2.06 -6.78 -14.76
CA GLN A 68 -2.68 -7.84 -15.53
C GLN A 68 -3.79 -7.30 -16.44
N ARG A 69 -4.67 -6.45 -15.91
CA ARG A 69 -5.72 -5.77 -16.69
C ARG A 69 -5.14 -4.98 -17.87
N ARG A 70 -4.06 -4.25 -17.66
CA ARG A 70 -3.38 -3.50 -18.73
C ARG A 70 -2.82 -4.40 -19.85
N LYS A 71 -2.32 -5.58 -19.50
CA LYS A 71 -1.84 -6.55 -20.49
C LYS A 71 -2.98 -7.12 -21.33
N GLU A 72 -4.13 -7.37 -20.72
CA GLU A 72 -5.32 -7.96 -21.36
C GLU A 72 -6.10 -6.94 -22.19
N CYS A 73 -6.17 -5.68 -21.76
CA CYS A 73 -6.96 -4.61 -22.40
C CYS A 73 -6.18 -3.75 -23.41
N GLN A 74 -5.11 -4.26 -24.02
CA GLN A 74 -4.31 -3.52 -25.00
C GLN A 74 -5.16 -2.98 -26.16
N GLY A 75 -5.56 -1.70 -26.09
CA GLY A 75 -6.20 -0.96 -27.17
C GLY A 75 -7.67 -0.55 -26.95
N THR A 76 -8.33 -0.92 -25.86
CA THR A 76 -9.66 -0.40 -25.52
C THR A 76 -9.53 0.84 -24.63
N ASN A 77 -10.31 1.89 -24.91
CA ASN A 77 -10.28 3.15 -24.18
C ASN A 77 -10.24 2.93 -22.65
N PHE A 78 -9.28 3.60 -22.00
CA PHE A 78 -9.12 3.71 -20.56
C PHE A 78 -10.30 4.47 -19.92
N GLU A 79 -11.53 3.98 -20.07
CA GLU A 79 -12.71 4.62 -19.48
C GLU A 79 -12.70 4.56 -17.94
N ASP A 80 -11.96 3.61 -17.34
CA ASP A 80 -11.76 3.49 -15.89
C ASP A 80 -10.28 3.64 -15.48
N CYS A 81 -9.65 4.76 -15.87
CA CYS A 81 -8.28 5.09 -15.47
C CYS A 81 -8.24 5.47 -13.97
N ASP A 82 -7.59 4.66 -13.13
CA ASP A 82 -7.44 4.95 -11.69
C ASP A 82 -6.04 5.48 -11.32
N PHE A 83 -5.77 5.64 -10.02
CA PHE A 83 -4.47 6.16 -9.56
C PHE A 83 -3.29 5.27 -9.97
N MET A 84 -3.44 3.94 -9.99
CA MET A 84 -2.37 3.02 -10.40
C MET A 84 -2.14 3.09 -11.89
N ASP A 85 -3.19 3.32 -12.68
CA ASP A 85 -3.03 3.60 -14.10
C ASP A 85 -2.08 4.78 -14.35
N VAL A 86 -2.32 5.88 -13.64
CA VAL A 86 -1.51 7.09 -13.80
C VAL A 86 -0.06 6.82 -13.38
N MET A 87 0.13 6.19 -12.21
CA MET A 87 1.47 5.85 -11.72
C MET A 87 2.22 4.93 -12.68
N LEU A 88 1.58 3.87 -13.17
CA LEU A 88 2.16 2.91 -14.10
C LEU A 88 2.46 3.51 -15.48
N SER A 89 1.66 4.48 -15.92
CA SER A 89 1.92 5.19 -17.19
C SER A 89 3.12 6.13 -17.09
N ASN A 90 3.39 6.66 -15.89
CA ASN A 90 4.51 7.57 -15.63
C ASN A 90 5.83 6.84 -15.33
N ILE A 91 5.79 5.57 -14.94
CA ILE A 91 6.99 4.74 -14.78
C ILE A 91 7.52 4.42 -16.18
N ARG A 92 8.68 5.01 -16.54
CA ARG A 92 9.37 4.70 -17.80
C ARG A 92 9.64 3.19 -17.88
N GLY A 93 9.43 2.60 -19.06
CA GLY A 93 9.44 1.15 -19.33
C GLY A 93 10.71 0.36 -18.96
N ASP A 94 11.73 1.01 -18.41
CA ASP A 94 12.97 0.38 -17.95
C ASP A 94 12.79 -0.43 -16.65
N PHE A 95 11.76 -0.14 -15.84
CA PHE A 95 11.54 -0.89 -14.59
C PHE A 95 10.86 -2.25 -14.84
N PHE A 96 9.98 -2.35 -15.84
CA PHE A 96 9.22 -3.58 -16.14
C PHE A 96 10.00 -4.58 -17.01
N THR A 97 10.92 -4.10 -17.85
CA THR A 97 11.73 -4.97 -18.74
C THR A 97 12.91 -5.63 -18.01
N ALA A 98 13.31 -5.12 -16.84
CA ALA A 98 14.44 -5.66 -16.08
C ALA A 98 14.12 -6.92 -15.24
N SER A 99 12.84 -7.22 -15.00
CA SER A 99 12.45 -8.38 -14.16
C SER A 99 12.06 -9.64 -14.95
N HIS A 100 12.35 -9.68 -16.26
CA HIS A 100 12.16 -10.86 -17.12
C HIS A 100 13.46 -11.23 -17.85
N ASN A 101 14.60 -11.16 -17.16
CA ASN A 101 15.87 -11.65 -17.68
C ASN A 101 16.83 -12.11 -16.57
N LYS A 102 16.32 -12.94 -15.65
CA LYS A 102 17.13 -13.69 -14.70
C LYS A 102 16.86 -15.18 -14.84
N ASP A 103 16.90 -15.70 -16.06
CA ASP A 103 17.04 -17.13 -16.32
C ASP A 103 17.68 -17.32 -17.72
N THR A 104 19.01 -17.35 -17.75
CA THR A 104 19.81 -18.11 -18.71
C THR A 104 21.10 -18.51 -18.02
#